data_AF-A0A5S3SBT4-F1
#
_entry.id   AF-A0A5S3SBT4-F1
#
_cell.length_a   1.000
_cell.length_b   1.000
_cell.length_c   1.000
_cell.angle_alpha   90.00
_cell.angle_beta   90.00
_cell.angle_gamma   90.00
#
_symmetry.space_group_name_H-M   'P 1'
#
loop_
_entity.id
_entity.type
_entity.pdbx_description
1 polymer ?
#
loop_
_entity_poly.entity_id
_entity_poly.type
_entity_poly.pdbx_seq_one_letter_code
_entity_poly.pdbx_strand_id
1 'polypeptide(L)'
;MKNFDKIYAVSVNAGEYLLLQETMFEQSMQLTNNDIFTFDGTPKNDNWRPVDVDWLVVEGETPTNKPDIAGWGAMSLAIPIALQKVFELTLKGCCEFLPLNLNGESWFALNILGQQVAINEEHTELNFKNGRVNRVRRFKKLVLSKGAIQQGGLFKVKGAGIFTFCTDQKL
;
A
#
# COMPACT_ATOMS: atom_id res chain seq x y z
N MET A 1 -9.55 -17.38 -19.36
CA MET A 1 -10.26 -16.10 -19.09
C MET A 1 -9.79 -15.57 -17.75
N LYS A 2 -9.70 -14.24 -17.59
CA LYS A 2 -9.37 -13.66 -16.28
C LYS A 2 -10.60 -13.79 -15.38
N ASN A 3 -10.49 -14.53 -14.28
CA ASN A 3 -11.62 -14.94 -13.44
C ASN A 3 -11.95 -13.88 -12.38
N PHE A 4 -12.25 -12.66 -12.78
CA PHE A 4 -12.75 -11.62 -11.89
C PHE A 4 -13.74 -10.72 -12.63
N ASP A 5 -14.66 -10.11 -11.90
CA ASP A 5 -15.68 -9.20 -12.45
C ASP A 5 -15.57 -7.80 -11.88
N LYS A 6 -14.98 -7.65 -10.69
CA LYS A 6 -14.85 -6.38 -9.99
C LYS A 6 -13.41 -6.07 -9.64
N ILE A 7 -13.11 -4.76 -9.64
CA ILE A 7 -11.88 -4.20 -9.10
C ILE A 7 -12.27 -3.31 -7.94
N TYR A 8 -11.58 -3.47 -6.82
CA TYR A 8 -11.76 -2.65 -5.64
C TYR A 8 -10.51 -1.81 -5.40
N ALA A 9 -10.70 -0.56 -4.98
CA ALA A 9 -9.63 0.22 -4.40
C ALA A 9 -9.52 -0.14 -2.92
N VAL A 10 -8.30 -0.41 -2.46
CA VAL A 10 -8.00 -0.74 -1.07
C VAL A 10 -7.37 0.51 -0.44
N SER A 11 -7.97 0.99 0.64
CA SER A 11 -7.52 2.15 1.39
C SER A 11 -7.70 1.94 2.88
N VAL A 12 -6.84 2.58 3.66
CA VAL A 12 -6.97 2.62 5.13
C VAL A 12 -7.92 3.75 5.53
N ASN A 13 -8.70 3.54 6.60
CA ASN A 13 -9.53 4.60 7.17
C ASN A 13 -8.79 5.32 8.30
N ALA A 14 -7.85 6.19 7.92
CA ALA A 14 -7.02 6.96 8.86
C ALA A 14 -7.81 7.93 9.76
N GLY A 15 -9.08 8.22 9.44
CA GLY A 15 -9.93 9.04 10.29
C GLY A 15 -10.53 8.28 11.47
N GLU A 16 -10.54 6.94 11.42
CA GLU A 16 -11.17 6.08 12.42
C GLU A 16 -10.17 5.17 13.14
N TYR A 17 -9.10 4.75 12.43
CA TYR A 17 -8.10 3.81 12.93
C TYR A 17 -6.70 4.41 12.93
N LEU A 18 -5.90 3.98 13.91
CA LEU A 18 -4.48 4.32 14.02
C LEU A 18 -3.69 3.77 12.82
N LEU A 19 -2.67 4.54 12.43
CA LEU A 19 -1.67 4.15 11.45
C LEU A 19 -0.36 3.80 12.15
N LEU A 20 0.52 3.07 11.47
CA LEU A 20 1.90 2.89 11.88
C LEU A 20 2.79 3.95 11.21
N GLN A 21 3.84 4.32 11.92
CA GLN A 21 4.94 5.13 11.45
C GLN A 21 6.27 4.52 11.93
N GLU A 22 7.34 4.82 11.23
CA GLU A 22 8.69 4.52 11.69
C GLU A 22 9.01 5.27 12.98
N THR A 23 9.78 4.65 13.88
CA THR A 23 10.31 5.36 15.05
C THR A 23 11.21 6.52 14.63
N MET A 24 11.43 7.48 15.53
CA MET A 24 12.36 8.60 15.26
C MET A 24 13.78 8.14 14.93
N PHE A 25 14.22 7.03 15.52
CA PHE A 25 15.53 6.44 15.21
C PHE A 25 15.57 5.93 13.76
N GLU A 26 14.56 5.17 13.35
CA GLU A 26 14.43 4.66 11.97
C GLU A 26 14.38 5.79 10.95
N GLN A 27 13.57 6.83 11.21
CA GLN A 27 13.49 8.00 10.34
C GLN A 27 14.86 8.70 10.20
N SER A 28 15.59 8.86 11.31
CA SER A 28 16.92 9.48 11.31
C SER A 28 17.94 8.65 10.51
N MET A 29 17.88 7.33 10.65
CA MET A 29 18.77 6.42 9.92
C MET A 29 18.49 6.45 8.41
N GLN A 30 17.21 6.41 8.00
CA GLN A 30 16.83 6.52 6.58
C GLN A 30 17.32 7.83 5.96
N LEU A 31 17.15 8.96 6.65
CA LEU A 31 17.63 10.27 6.18
C LEU A 31 19.16 10.31 6.08
N THR A 32 19.88 9.74 7.05
CA THR A 32 21.35 9.70 7.06
C THR A 32 21.90 8.84 5.91
N ASN A 33 21.26 7.71 5.64
CA ASN A 33 21.68 6.77 4.61
C ASN A 33 21.12 7.11 3.22
N ASN A 34 20.27 8.15 3.12
CA ASN A 34 19.49 8.47 1.92
C ASN A 34 18.71 7.25 1.38
N ASP A 35 18.20 6.42 2.30
CA ASP A 35 17.49 5.17 2.04
C ASP A 35 16.06 5.30 2.56
N ILE A 36 15.27 6.14 1.88
CA ILE A 36 13.87 6.37 2.23
C ILE A 36 13.06 5.19 1.72
N PHE A 37 12.26 4.58 2.60
CA PHE A 37 11.42 3.45 2.19
C PHE A 37 10.38 3.87 1.14
N THR A 38 10.51 3.28 -0.05
CA THR A 38 9.61 3.50 -1.18
C THR A 38 8.91 2.20 -1.58
N PHE A 39 7.59 2.14 -1.45
CA PHE A 39 6.76 0.98 -1.86
C PHE A 39 6.24 1.16 -3.29
N ASP A 40 7.18 1.20 -4.25
CA ASP A 40 6.91 1.42 -5.67
C ASP A 40 6.72 0.12 -6.48
N GLY A 41 6.82 -1.03 -5.81
CA GLY A 41 6.73 -2.36 -6.41
C GLY A 41 8.06 -3.02 -6.71
N THR A 42 9.18 -2.38 -6.35
CA THR A 42 10.48 -3.03 -6.34
C THR A 42 10.60 -4.04 -5.19
N PRO A 43 11.14 -5.24 -5.43
CA PRO A 43 11.54 -6.18 -4.38
C PRO A 43 12.51 -5.55 -3.39
N LYS A 44 12.37 -5.85 -2.11
CA LYS A 44 13.23 -5.34 -1.03
C LYS A 44 13.79 -6.41 -0.10
N ASN A 45 13.29 -7.64 -0.18
CA ASN A 45 13.55 -8.67 0.82
C ASN A 45 15.05 -8.94 1.04
N ASP A 46 15.86 -8.92 -0.03
CA ASP A 46 17.30 -9.23 0.03
C ASP A 46 18.11 -8.28 0.92
N ASN A 47 17.64 -7.04 1.10
CA ASN A 47 18.32 -6.02 1.92
C ASN A 47 17.45 -5.54 3.09
N TRP A 48 16.35 -6.24 3.38
CA TRP A 48 15.43 -5.81 4.42
C TRP A 48 15.91 -6.24 5.79
N ARG A 49 16.08 -5.26 6.69
CA ARG A 49 16.18 -5.51 8.12
C ARG A 49 14.84 -5.26 8.79
N PRO A 50 14.50 -5.93 9.90
CA PRO A 50 13.37 -5.53 10.72
C PRO A 50 13.41 -4.04 11.02
N VAL A 51 12.30 -3.35 10.77
CA VAL A 51 12.15 -1.89 10.99
C VAL A 51 11.30 -1.67 12.22
N ASP A 52 11.79 -0.85 13.15
CA ASP A 52 11.03 -0.46 14.33
C ASP A 52 9.91 0.53 13.96
N VAL A 53 8.68 0.23 14.36
CA VAL A 53 7.51 1.06 14.09
C VAL A 53 6.73 1.32 15.37
N ASP A 54 6.01 2.44 15.38
CA ASP A 54 5.11 2.87 16.43
C ASP A 54 3.76 3.25 15.86
N TRP A 55 2.75 3.27 16.73
CA TRP A 55 1.47 3.90 16.39
C TRP A 55 1.69 5.41 16.18
N LEU A 56 1.18 5.93 15.07
CA LEU A 56 1.14 7.35 14.80
C LEU A 56 0.15 8.01 15.77
N VAL A 57 0.68 8.72 16.76
CA VAL A 57 -0.10 9.52 17.70
C VAL A 57 0.17 10.99 17.38
N VAL A 58 -0.86 11.69 16.91
CA VAL A 58 -0.80 13.13 16.64
C VAL A 58 -1.60 13.85 17.72
N GLU A 59 -0.97 14.82 18.38
CA GLU A 59 -1.63 15.62 19.41
C GLU A 59 -2.84 16.36 18.82
N GLY A 60 -4.01 16.17 19.44
CA GLY A 60 -5.26 16.75 18.97
C GLY A 60 -6.00 15.95 17.89
N GLU A 61 -5.45 14.82 17.42
CA GLU A 61 -6.15 13.89 16.53
C GLU A 61 -6.84 12.75 17.29
N THR A 62 -7.90 12.21 16.67
CA THR A 62 -8.91 11.37 17.33
C THR A 62 -8.81 9.85 17.23
N PRO A 63 -8.17 9.20 16.23
CA PRO A 63 -8.26 7.75 16.16
C PRO A 63 -7.46 7.12 17.29
N THR A 64 -8.15 6.42 18.18
CA THR A 64 -7.55 5.58 19.24
C THR A 64 -7.73 4.09 18.96
N ASN A 65 -8.54 3.75 17.96
CA ASN A 65 -8.82 2.37 17.57
C ASN A 65 -7.61 1.79 16.85
N LYS A 66 -7.08 0.70 17.39
CA LYS A 66 -6.05 -0.10 16.74
C LYS A 66 -6.70 -1.06 15.74
N PRO A 67 -6.32 -1.05 14.46
CA PRO A 67 -6.86 -1.98 13.48
C PRO A 67 -6.13 -3.34 13.51
N ASP A 68 -6.78 -4.38 13.00
CA ASP A 68 -6.14 -5.69 12.76
C ASP A 68 -5.12 -5.64 11.61
N ILE A 69 -5.34 -4.73 10.65
CA ILE A 69 -4.45 -4.43 9.53
C ILE A 69 -4.24 -2.91 9.53
N ALA A 70 -3.02 -2.47 9.81
CA ALA A 70 -2.70 -1.06 9.86
C ALA A 70 -2.25 -0.54 8.49
N GLY A 71 -2.45 0.75 8.24
CA GLY A 71 -1.65 1.44 7.23
C GLY A 71 -0.27 1.71 7.79
N TRP A 72 0.77 1.57 6.96
CA TRP A 72 2.11 2.05 7.28
C TRP A 72 2.52 3.11 6.28
N GLY A 73 2.66 4.33 6.78
CA GLY A 73 2.79 5.52 5.94
C GLY A 73 1.63 5.66 4.94
N ALA A 74 1.91 6.24 3.78
CA ALA A 74 0.89 6.51 2.76
C ALA A 74 0.67 5.36 1.75
N MET A 75 1.55 4.36 1.70
CA MET A 75 1.65 3.48 0.53
C MET A 75 1.58 1.98 0.84
N SER A 76 1.72 1.59 2.10
CA SER A 76 1.83 0.19 2.52
C SER A 76 0.79 -0.18 3.58
N LEU A 77 0.55 -1.48 3.70
CA LEU A 77 -0.27 -2.08 4.74
C LEU A 77 0.64 -2.92 5.65
N ALA A 78 0.27 -3.06 6.91
CA ALA A 78 0.99 -3.86 7.88
C ALA A 78 0.04 -4.83 8.59
N ILE A 79 0.51 -6.05 8.79
CA ILE A 79 -0.24 -7.12 9.45
C ILE A 79 0.54 -7.68 10.65
N PRO A 80 -0.13 -8.10 11.73
CA PRO A 80 0.51 -8.83 12.81
C PRO A 80 0.87 -10.25 12.38
N ILE A 81 1.85 -10.87 13.03
CA ILE A 81 2.27 -12.25 12.78
C ILE A 81 1.12 -13.28 12.80
N ALA A 82 0.08 -13.04 13.61
CA ALA A 82 -1.09 -13.89 13.68
C ALA A 82 -1.82 -14.04 12.33
N LEU A 83 -1.75 -13.03 11.45
CA LEU A 83 -2.37 -13.04 10.13
C LEU A 83 -1.42 -13.50 9.01
N GLN A 84 -0.12 -13.68 9.29
CA GLN A 84 0.91 -13.97 8.29
C GLN A 84 0.54 -15.17 7.42
N LYS A 85 0.21 -16.32 8.03
CA LYS A 85 -0.08 -17.55 7.27
C LYS A 85 -1.26 -17.40 6.31
N VAL A 86 -2.32 -16.69 6.73
CA VAL A 86 -3.52 -16.48 5.91
C VAL A 86 -3.20 -15.57 4.73
N PHE A 87 -2.41 -14.52 4.97
CA PHE A 87 -2.00 -13.60 3.92
C PHE A 87 -0.99 -14.23 2.97
N GLU A 88 -0.03 -15.02 3.45
CA GLU A 88 0.94 -15.71 2.58
C GLU A 88 0.25 -16.70 1.64
N LEU A 89 -0.77 -17.43 2.11
CA LEU A 89 -1.52 -18.36 1.27
C LEU A 89 -2.14 -17.68 0.05
N THR A 90 -2.56 -16.42 0.18
CA THR A 90 -3.32 -15.69 -0.83
C THR A 90 -2.46 -14.69 -1.61
N LEU A 91 -1.50 -14.04 -0.95
CA LEU A 91 -0.79 -12.85 -1.46
C LEU A 91 0.70 -13.06 -1.71
N LYS A 92 1.30 -14.21 -1.37
CA LYS A 92 2.75 -14.45 -1.62
C LYS A 92 3.18 -14.29 -3.09
N GLY A 93 2.24 -14.44 -4.02
CA GLY A 93 2.51 -14.26 -5.45
C GLY A 93 2.58 -12.79 -5.90
N CYS A 94 2.08 -11.86 -5.08
CA CYS A 94 2.01 -10.44 -5.41
C CYS A 94 2.58 -9.51 -4.33
N CYS A 95 2.96 -10.03 -3.17
CA CYS A 95 3.49 -9.26 -2.05
C CYS A 95 4.73 -9.93 -1.46
N GLU A 96 5.70 -9.10 -1.09
CA GLU A 96 6.70 -9.47 -0.08
C GLU A 96 6.20 -9.09 1.31
N PHE A 97 6.56 -9.93 2.28
CA PHE A 97 6.24 -9.74 3.70
C PHE A 97 7.51 -9.28 4.38
N LEU A 98 7.62 -7.98 4.60
CA LEU A 98 8.83 -7.35 5.10
C LEU A 98 8.73 -7.17 6.63
N PRO A 99 9.60 -7.80 7.44
CA PRO A 99 9.51 -7.76 8.89
C PRO A 99 9.48 -6.34 9.48
N LEU A 100 8.56 -6.14 10.42
CA LEU A 100 8.45 -4.95 11.28
C LEU A 100 8.46 -5.36 12.75
N ASN A 101 8.92 -4.46 13.60
CA ASN A 101 8.87 -4.60 15.04
C ASN A 101 8.02 -3.48 15.65
N LEU A 102 6.84 -3.83 16.16
CA LEU A 102 5.96 -2.89 16.85
C LEU A 102 6.10 -3.11 18.36
N ASN A 103 6.98 -2.32 19.01
CA ASN A 103 7.21 -2.42 20.46
C ASN A 103 7.50 -3.85 20.98
N GLY A 104 8.27 -4.63 20.22
CA GLY A 104 8.60 -6.03 20.54
C GLY A 104 7.66 -7.06 19.91
N GLU A 105 6.53 -6.63 19.33
CA GLU A 105 5.62 -7.50 18.60
C GLU A 105 6.03 -7.65 17.14
N SER A 106 6.01 -8.88 16.62
CA SER A 106 6.31 -9.16 15.22
C SER A 106 5.15 -8.80 14.30
N TRP A 107 5.44 -7.90 13.35
CA TRP A 107 4.54 -7.45 12.30
C TRP A 107 5.21 -7.59 10.94
N PHE A 108 4.45 -7.43 9.86
CA PHE A 108 4.95 -7.48 8.50
C PHE A 108 4.32 -6.39 7.66
N ALA A 109 5.15 -5.61 6.96
CA ALA A 109 4.70 -4.74 5.88
C ALA A 109 4.43 -5.56 4.61
N LEU A 110 3.36 -5.21 3.90
CA LEU A 110 3.00 -5.81 2.63
C LEU A 110 3.55 -4.96 1.48
N ASN A 111 4.75 -5.30 0.99
CA ASN A 111 5.29 -4.67 -0.20
C ASN A 111 4.67 -5.30 -1.45
N ILE A 112 3.73 -4.60 -2.07
CA ILE A 112 3.02 -5.05 -3.27
C ILE A 112 3.97 -4.96 -4.47
N LEU A 113 4.28 -6.10 -5.08
CA LEU A 113 5.25 -6.22 -6.15
C LEU A 113 4.70 -5.81 -7.51
N GLY A 114 5.54 -5.10 -8.26
CA GLY A 114 5.28 -4.67 -9.62
C GLY A 114 4.18 -3.62 -9.76
N GLN A 115 4.05 -3.10 -10.99
CA GLN A 115 2.97 -2.19 -11.37
C GLN A 115 2.37 -2.64 -12.69
N GLN A 116 1.04 -2.67 -12.75
CA GLN A 116 0.31 -3.05 -13.95
C GLN A 116 0.02 -1.81 -14.80
N VAL A 117 0.21 -1.91 -16.12
CA VAL A 117 -0.17 -0.85 -17.07
C VAL A 117 -1.60 -1.09 -17.50
N ALA A 118 -2.55 -0.51 -16.75
CA ALA A 118 -3.97 -0.83 -16.91
C ALA A 118 -4.91 0.36 -17.01
N ILE A 119 -4.42 1.61 -16.98
CA ILE A 119 -5.27 2.78 -17.17
C ILE A 119 -5.82 2.78 -18.60
N ASN A 120 -7.14 2.90 -18.74
CA ASN A 120 -7.77 3.19 -20.01
C ASN A 120 -7.75 4.71 -20.21
N GLU A 121 -6.81 5.20 -21.03
CA GLU A 121 -6.63 6.63 -21.24
C GLU A 121 -7.82 7.29 -21.95
N GLU A 122 -8.51 6.58 -22.84
CA GLU A 122 -9.67 7.07 -23.58
C GLU A 122 -10.88 7.37 -22.68
N HIS A 123 -11.10 6.55 -21.65
CA HIS A 123 -12.24 6.67 -20.74
C HIS A 123 -11.90 7.30 -19.38
N THR A 124 -10.62 7.58 -19.12
CA THR A 124 -10.15 8.23 -17.90
C THR A 124 -10.26 9.75 -18.04
N GLU A 125 -10.86 10.39 -17.04
CA GLU A 125 -10.98 11.86 -17.00
C GLU A 125 -10.00 12.44 -15.99
N LEU A 126 -9.04 13.20 -16.49
CA LEU A 126 -8.08 13.92 -15.66
C LEU A 126 -8.72 15.17 -15.06
N ASN A 127 -8.27 15.50 -13.86
CA ASN A 127 -8.63 16.73 -13.18
C ASN A 127 -7.57 17.81 -13.45
N PHE A 128 -7.96 18.91 -14.09
CA PHE A 128 -7.08 20.03 -14.38
C PHE A 128 -7.33 21.18 -13.40
N LYS A 129 -6.25 21.78 -12.89
CA LYS A 129 -6.24 23.02 -12.12
C LYS A 129 -5.20 23.97 -12.74
N ASN A 130 -5.63 25.15 -13.16
CA ASN A 130 -4.78 26.15 -13.82
C ASN A 130 -4.00 25.61 -15.03
N GLY A 131 -4.68 24.87 -15.92
CA GLY A 131 -4.08 24.31 -17.14
C GLY A 131 -3.12 23.14 -16.93
N ARG A 132 -2.92 22.67 -15.69
CA ARG A 132 -2.08 21.51 -15.36
C ARG A 132 -2.89 20.44 -14.65
N VAL A 133 -2.47 19.18 -14.77
CA VAL A 133 -3.08 18.09 -14.01
C VAL A 133 -2.90 18.36 -12.52
N ASN A 134 -4.00 18.27 -11.78
CA ASN A 134 -4.02 18.47 -10.34
C ASN A 134 -3.17 17.38 -9.67
N ARG A 135 -2.12 17.78 -8.95
CA ARG A 135 -1.19 16.85 -8.29
C ARG A 135 -1.81 16.10 -7.12
N VAL A 136 -2.82 16.67 -6.47
CA VAL A 136 -3.46 16.09 -5.27
C VAL A 136 -4.63 15.19 -5.66
N ARG A 137 -5.54 15.70 -6.50
CA ARG A 137 -6.68 14.93 -7.00
C ARG A 137 -6.55 14.76 -8.51
N ARG A 138 -5.71 13.83 -8.96
CA ARG A 138 -5.35 13.64 -10.37
C ARG A 138 -6.53 13.29 -11.28
N PHE A 139 -7.44 12.45 -10.80
CA PHE A 139 -8.53 11.90 -11.61
C PHE A 139 -9.88 12.44 -11.12
N LYS A 140 -10.74 12.85 -12.06
CA LYS A 140 -12.19 12.96 -11.81
C LYS A 140 -12.84 11.59 -11.92
N LYS A 141 -12.35 10.79 -12.86
CA LYS A 141 -12.77 9.41 -13.12
C LYS A 141 -11.55 8.62 -13.58
N LEU A 142 -11.23 7.53 -12.87
CA LEU A 142 -10.19 6.58 -13.27
C LEU A 142 -10.86 5.33 -13.84
N VAL A 143 -10.52 4.95 -15.06
CA VAL A 143 -11.02 3.72 -15.69
C VAL A 143 -9.87 2.77 -15.93
N LEU A 144 -10.05 1.51 -15.51
CA LEU A 144 -9.05 0.45 -15.70
C LEU A 144 -9.54 -0.56 -16.74
N SER A 145 -8.65 -0.94 -17.65
CA SER A 145 -8.92 -1.95 -18.68
C SER A 145 -8.82 -3.36 -18.08
N LYS A 146 -9.95 -4.08 -17.97
CA LYS A 146 -10.00 -5.48 -17.48
C LYS A 146 -8.99 -6.38 -18.19
N GLY A 147 -8.87 -6.24 -19.51
CA GLY A 147 -7.93 -6.99 -20.35
C GLY A 147 -6.46 -6.78 -19.98
N ALA A 148 -6.10 -5.69 -19.29
CA ALA A 148 -4.74 -5.36 -18.90
C ALA A 148 -4.35 -5.83 -17.49
N ILE A 149 -5.30 -6.27 -16.65
CA ILE A 149 -5.03 -6.72 -15.27
C ILE A 149 -4.48 -8.15 -15.25
N GLN A 150 -3.19 -8.35 -15.02
CA GLN A 150 -2.47 -9.62 -15.06
C GLN A 150 -2.60 -10.44 -13.76
N GLN A 151 -2.61 -9.80 -12.59
CA GLN A 151 -2.78 -10.47 -11.29
C GLN A 151 -4.02 -9.95 -10.55
N GLY A 152 -4.80 -10.86 -9.95
CA GLY A 152 -6.06 -10.54 -9.25
C GLY A 152 -5.93 -10.30 -7.75
N GLY A 153 -4.76 -10.59 -7.15
CA GLY A 153 -4.46 -10.29 -5.74
C GLY A 153 -4.31 -8.79 -5.47
N LEU A 154 -3.44 -8.39 -4.55
CA LEU A 154 -3.09 -6.97 -4.40
C LEU A 154 -2.22 -6.50 -5.57
N PHE A 155 -2.47 -5.29 -6.07
CA PHE A 155 -1.64 -4.70 -7.12
C PHE A 155 -1.65 -3.18 -7.11
N LYS A 156 -0.62 -2.60 -7.72
CA LYS A 156 -0.52 -1.19 -8.08
C LYS A 156 -0.74 -1.00 -9.58
N VAL A 157 -1.24 0.17 -9.98
CA VAL A 157 -1.39 0.55 -11.39
C VAL A 157 -0.46 1.72 -11.70
N LYS A 158 0.37 1.56 -12.74
CA LYS A 158 1.32 2.59 -13.15
C LYS A 158 0.58 3.88 -13.49
N GLY A 159 0.97 4.98 -12.84
CA GLY A 159 0.37 6.29 -13.04
C GLY A 159 -0.92 6.55 -12.25
N ALA A 160 -1.46 5.57 -11.51
CA ALA A 160 -2.66 5.77 -10.69
C ALA A 160 -2.37 6.53 -9.37
N GLY A 161 -1.11 6.75 -9.01
CA GLY A 161 -0.73 7.37 -7.74
C GLY A 161 -0.52 6.32 -6.65
N ILE A 162 -0.88 6.64 -5.40
CA ILE A 162 -0.64 5.76 -4.24
C ILE A 162 -1.67 4.63 -4.10
N PHE A 163 -2.70 4.60 -4.95
CA PHE A 163 -3.81 3.64 -4.82
C PHE A 163 -3.33 2.19 -4.93
N THR A 164 -3.89 1.37 -4.06
CA THR A 164 -3.82 -0.09 -4.11
C THR A 164 -5.14 -0.63 -4.63
N PHE A 165 -5.07 -1.72 -5.39
CA PHE A 165 -6.24 -2.39 -5.93
C PHE A 165 -6.22 -3.89 -5.63
N CYS A 166 -7.40 -4.51 -5.62
CA CYS A 166 -7.58 -5.95 -5.67
C CYS A 166 -8.78 -6.32 -6.56
N THR A 167 -8.97 -7.61 -6.81
CA THR A 167 -10.13 -8.12 -7.53
C THR A 167 -10.94 -9.11 -6.69
N ASP A 168 -12.12 -9.50 -7.17
CA ASP A 168 -12.89 -10.63 -6.63
C ASP A 168 -12.43 -12.00 -7.18
N GLN A 169 -11.25 -12.08 -7.79
CA GLN A 169 -10.66 -13.35 -8.19
C GLN A 169 -10.48 -14.26 -6.97
N LYS A 170 -10.98 -15.50 -7.06
CA LYS A 170 -10.62 -16.54 -6.10
C LYS A 170 -9.14 -16.91 -6.31
N LEU A 171 -8.33 -16.60 -5.31
CA LEU A 171 -6.90 -16.94 -5.21
C LEU A 171 -6.74 -18.40 -4.77
#